data_AF-A0A929BFI9-F1
#
_entry.id   AF-A0A929BFI9-F1
#
_cell.length_a   1.000
_cell.length_b   1.000
_cell.length_c   1.000
_cell.angle_alpha   90.00
_cell.angle_beta   90.00
_cell.angle_gamma   90.00
#
_symmetry.space_group_name_H-M   'P 1'
#
loop_
_entity.id
_entity.type
_entity.pdbx_description
1 polymer ?
#
loop_
_entity_poly.entity_id
_entity_poly.type
_entity_poly.pdbx_seq_one_letter_code
_entity_poly.pdbx_strand_id
1 'polypeptide(L)' 'ELKKIRIKKGETIHTENSYKFINADIKKIADYGRLKVEKIYTDKNNWFSLVHYKKQD' A
#
# COMPACT_ATOMS: atom_id res chain seq x y z
N GLU A 1 -37.14 -15.75 -1.67
CA GLU A 1 -37.23 -14.28 -1.83
C GLU A 1 -35.88 -13.63 -1.57
N LEU A 2 -35.49 -12.61 -2.34
CA LEU A 2 -34.26 -11.85 -2.08
C LEU A 2 -34.54 -10.77 -1.03
N LYS A 3 -33.75 -10.74 0.06
CA LYS A 3 -33.84 -9.69 1.08
C LYS A 3 -33.28 -8.38 0.52
N LYS A 4 -34.07 -7.31 0.62
CA LYS A 4 -33.65 -5.95 0.26
C LYS A 4 -32.80 -5.36 1.37
N ILE A 5 -31.63 -4.83 1.04
CA ILE A 5 -30.80 -4.03 1.94
C ILE A 5 -31.27 -2.57 1.84
N ARG A 6 -31.38 -1.87 2.99
CA ARG A 6 -31.73 -0.45 3.06
C ARG A 6 -30.57 0.31 3.68
N ILE A 7 -30.13 1.37 3.03
CA ILE A 7 -29.08 2.28 3.50
C ILE A 7 -29.75 3.59 3.90
N LYS A 8 -29.50 4.08 5.11
CA LYS A 8 -30.07 5.34 5.60
C LYS A 8 -29.34 6.55 5.02
N LYS A 9 -30.00 7.71 5.03
CA LYS A 9 -29.34 8.99 4.68
C LYS A 9 -28.16 9.21 5.62
N GLY A 10 -26.96 9.35 5.06
CA GLY A 10 -25.70 9.55 5.80
C GLY A 10 -24.99 8.26 6.24
N GLU A 11 -25.59 7.09 6.00
CA GLU A 11 -24.90 5.81 6.18
C GLU A 11 -23.90 5.60 5.04
N THR A 12 -22.73 5.07 5.36
CA THR A 12 -21.65 4.81 4.40
C THR A 12 -21.30 3.33 4.39
N ILE A 13 -20.94 2.84 3.20
CA ILE A 13 -20.40 1.49 3.03
C ILE A 13 -18.89 1.63 2.83
N HIS A 14 -18.13 0.90 3.63
CA HIS A 14 -16.70 0.77 3.42
C HIS A 14 -16.43 -0.08 2.17
N THR A 15 -15.71 0.47 1.20
CA THR A 15 -15.47 -0.19 -0.09
C THR A 15 -14.05 -0.69 -0.29
N GLU A 16 -13.08 -0.15 0.46
CA GLU A 16 -11.66 -0.45 0.24
C GLU A 16 -10.81 -0.23 1.48
N ASN A 17 -9.84 -1.13 1.69
CA ASN A 17 -8.73 -0.93 2.61
C ASN A 17 -7.45 -0.59 1.85
N SER A 18 -6.71 0.40 2.33
CA SER A 18 -5.39 0.75 1.80
C SER A 18 -4.33 0.48 2.86
N TYR A 19 -3.60 -0.64 2.71
CA TYR A 19 -2.49 -0.98 3.59
C TYR A 19 -1.35 0.03 3.44
N LYS A 20 -0.78 0.48 4.56
CA LYS A 20 0.31 1.46 4.59
C LYS A 20 1.62 0.76 4.96
N PHE A 21 2.72 1.20 4.34
CA PHE A 21 4.00 0.51 4.39
C PHE A 21 5.03 1.29 5.18
N ILE A 22 5.90 0.56 5.87
CA ILE A 22 7.14 1.10 6.43
C ILE A 22 8.36 0.61 5.64
N ASN A 23 9.53 1.19 5.89
CA ASN A 23 10.77 0.82 5.20
C ASN A 23 11.12 -0.68 5.33
N ALA A 24 10.72 -1.34 6.42
CA ALA A 24 10.91 -2.78 6.58
C ALA A 24 10.03 -3.59 5.60
N ASP A 25 8.81 -3.13 5.32
CA ASP A 25 7.92 -3.78 4.35
C ASP A 25 8.43 -3.60 2.92
N ILE A 26 8.94 -2.40 2.60
CA ILE A 26 9.59 -2.11 1.32
C ILE A 26 10.74 -3.10 1.04
N LYS A 27 11.57 -3.38 2.05
CA LYS A 27 12.66 -4.37 1.94
C LYS A 27 12.12 -5.79 1.70
N LYS A 28 11.10 -6.20 2.45
CA LYS A 28 10.45 -7.51 2.25
C LYS A 28 9.87 -7.66 0.83
N ILE A 29 9.25 -6.60 0.30
CA ILE A 29 8.75 -6.59 -1.08
C ILE A 29 9.90 -6.81 -2.08
N ALA A 30 11.05 -6.16 -1.86
CA ALA A 30 12.23 -6.39 -2.68
C ALA A 30 12.71 -7.85 -2.62
N ASP A 31 12.84 -8.39 -1.40
CA ASP A 31 13.30 -9.77 -1.17
C ASP A 31 12.39 -10.80 -1.86
N TYR A 32 11.07 -10.66 -1.69
CA TYR A 32 10.10 -11.53 -2.36
C TYR A 32 10.11 -11.38 -3.89
N GLY A 33 10.43 -10.18 -4.39
CA GLY A 33 10.54 -9.89 -5.82
C GLY A 33 11.88 -10.30 -6.45
N ARG A 34 12.86 -10.80 -5.68
CA ARG A 34 14.26 -10.97 -6.12
C ARG A 34 14.85 -9.67 -6.69
N LEU A 35 14.56 -8.59 -5.99
CA LEU A 35 15.03 -7.24 -6.28
C LEU A 35 15.89 -6.74 -5.12
N LYS A 36 16.73 -5.74 -5.40
CA LYS A 36 17.44 -4.97 -4.39
C LYS A 36 16.91 -3.54 -4.34
N VAL A 37 16.80 -3.00 -3.12
CA VAL A 37 16.48 -1.58 -2.91
C VAL A 37 17.73 -0.76 -3.23
N GLU A 38 17.71 -0.01 -4.33
CA GLU A 38 18.82 0.87 -4.68
C GLU A 38 18.70 2.20 -3.92
N LYS A 39 17.50 2.78 -3.90
CA LYS A 39 17.22 4.04 -3.22
C LYS A 39 15.75 4.19 -2.86
N ILE A 40 15.49 4.81 -1.71
CA ILE A 40 14.16 5.25 -1.31
C ILE A 40 14.17 6.78 -1.31
N TYR A 41 13.26 7.37 -2.08
CA TYR A 41 13.02 8.81 -2.11
C TYR A 41 11.75 9.09 -1.30
N THR A 42 11.76 10.15 -0.51
CA THR A 42 10.59 10.56 0.26
C THR A 42 10.45 12.07 0.30
N ASP A 43 9.23 12.55 0.51
CA ASP A 43 8.97 13.97 0.71
C ASP A 43 9.51 14.45 2.07
N LYS A 44 9.52 15.77 2.28
CA LYS A 44 10.09 16.38 3.50
C LYS A 44 9.44 15.89 4.80
N ASN A 45 8.20 15.43 4.76
CA ASN A 45 7.44 14.97 5.91
C ASN A 45 7.45 13.45 6.07
N ASN A 46 8.12 12.71 5.18
CA ASN A 46 8.18 11.26 5.14
C ASN A 46 6.79 10.58 5.00
N TRP A 47 5.87 11.18 4.23
CA TRP A 47 4.50 10.64 4.07
C TRP A 47 4.38 9.67 2.90
N PHE A 48 5.19 9.86 1.86
CA PHE A 48 5.17 9.00 0.70
C PHE A 48 6.59 8.60 0.29
N SER A 49 6.74 7.37 -0.16
CA SER A 49 8.01 6.82 -0.63
C SER A 49 7.92 6.37 -2.07
N LEU A 50 8.84 6.84 -2.91
CA LEU A 50 9.12 6.27 -4.23
C LEU A 50 10.37 5.41 -4.14
N VAL A 51 10.27 4.15 -4.51
CA VAL A 51 11.36 3.17 -4.35
C VAL A 51 11.93 2.81 -5.71
N HIS A 52 13.24 3.02 -5.88
CA HIS A 52 13.99 2.53 -7.02
C HIS A 52 14.53 1.14 -6.68
N TYR A 53 13.93 0.12 -7.31
CA TYR A 53 14.41 -1.25 -7.25
C TYR A 53 15.28 -1.58 -8.47
N LYS A 54 16.29 -2.43 -8.26
CA LYS A 54 17.09 -3.03 -9.33
C LYS A 54 17.01 -4.55 -9.22
N LYS A 55 17.19 -5.27 -10.34
CA LYS A 55 17.32 -6.72 -10.33
C LYS A 55 18.48 -7.13 -9.40
N GLN A 56 18.25 -8.15 -8.59
CA GLN A 56 19.30 -8.77 -7.81
C GLN A 56 20.18 -9.62 -8.74
N ASP A 57 21.50 -9.42 -8.65
CA ASP A 57 22.49 -10.16 -9.45
C ASP A 57 22.73 -11.56 -8.85
#